data_AF-A0A0R2A1M1-F1
#
_entry.id   AF-A0A0R2A1M1-F1
#
_cell.length_a   1.000
_cell.length_b   1.000
_cell.length_c   1.000
_cell.angle_alpha   90.00
_cell.angle_beta   90.00
_cell.angle_gamma   90.00
#
_symmetry.space_group_name_H-M   'P 1'
#
loop_
_entity.id
_entity.type
_entity.pdbx_description
1 polymer ?
#
loop_
_entity_poly.entity_id
_entity_poly.type
_entity_poly.pdbx_seq_one_letter_code
_entity_poly.pdbx_strand_id
1 'polypeptide(L)'
;MATVSGSVNYEDSTPIPEQQEYTPSNIQPIAIELAKFIRTKMYGVDVRESLARWIEIVLAVQTYINEDETAFKIELQNKQEGVEARQTEVEQTMSDVLDQFKAVIANATKDSEVILARGSSHFGNFTVLDDRLEYMESLLAAYVPAGFNVTIKHNQNRQPKVVVHYYEYAIGTESDGFGTGPYGLGESAVQTISAKVDYPDDDTCIVHLPLSYALTGVVTYKDGYWYLIDGYKTLRFDLGTVNDEEATAGNGSNQTSTDSSGAGDDSGTGTNTTIPEVKNLKVTPIDDKTDRLDWDTA
;
A
#
# COMPACT_ATOMS: atom_id res chain seq x y z
N MET A 1 53.05 -3.71 76.61
CA MET A 1 53.53 -4.83 75.79
C MET A 1 52.83 -6.08 76.29
N ALA A 2 51.93 -6.66 75.50
CA ALA A 2 51.34 -7.95 75.86
C ALA A 2 52.41 -9.03 75.61
N THR A 3 52.98 -9.57 76.69
CA THR A 3 53.81 -10.78 76.65
C THR A 3 52.94 -11.95 76.20
N VAL A 4 53.16 -12.42 74.98
CA VAL A 4 52.59 -13.68 74.50
C VAL A 4 53.32 -14.80 75.23
N SER A 5 52.77 -15.24 76.38
CA SER A 5 53.27 -16.42 77.09
C SER A 5 52.68 -17.68 76.48
N GLY A 6 53.36 -18.23 75.49
CA GLY A 6 53.24 -19.64 75.11
C GLY A 6 54.62 -20.28 75.28
N SER A 7 54.72 -21.42 75.98
CA SER A 7 55.93 -22.23 75.98
C SER A 7 56.20 -22.68 74.53
N VAL A 8 57.24 -22.14 73.89
CA VAL A 8 57.60 -22.55 72.53
C VAL A 8 58.39 -23.85 72.63
N ASN A 9 57.82 -24.92 72.08
CA ASN A 9 58.41 -26.25 72.12
C ASN A 9 59.26 -26.48 70.85
N TYR A 10 60.53 -26.08 70.89
CA TYR A 10 61.51 -26.24 69.80
C TYR A 10 62.10 -27.65 69.80
N GLU A 11 61.26 -28.68 69.70
CA GLU A 11 61.68 -30.08 69.91
C GLU A 11 61.74 -30.89 68.59
N ASP A 12 61.38 -30.31 67.45
CA ASP A 12 61.40 -31.02 66.18
C ASP A 12 62.81 -31.07 65.58
N SER A 13 63.40 -32.27 65.64
CA SER A 13 64.73 -32.62 65.14
C SER A 13 64.72 -33.26 63.74
N THR A 14 63.54 -33.46 63.14
CA THR A 14 63.44 -34.08 61.81
C THR A 14 63.92 -33.09 60.72
N PRO A 15 64.60 -33.56 59.67
CA PRO A 15 64.93 -32.70 58.52
C PRO A 15 63.67 -32.20 57.80
N ILE A 16 63.75 -31.03 57.17
CA ILE A 16 62.66 -30.53 56.31
C ILE A 16 62.57 -31.41 55.04
N PRO A 17 61.35 -31.84 54.63
CA PRO A 17 61.16 -32.59 53.38
C PRO A 17 61.66 -31.84 52.14
N GLU A 18 61.91 -32.55 51.04
CA GLU A 18 62.29 -31.92 49.78
C GLU A 18 61.25 -30.89 49.31
N GLN A 19 61.75 -29.84 48.65
CA GLN A 19 60.91 -28.76 48.16
C GLN A 19 59.95 -29.26 47.08
N GLN A 20 58.67 -28.95 47.24
CA GLN A 20 57.65 -29.16 46.23
C GLN A 20 57.50 -27.89 45.39
N GLU A 21 57.17 -28.04 44.10
CA GLU A 21 56.84 -26.92 43.23
C GLU A 21 55.61 -26.19 43.76
N TYR A 22 55.69 -24.85 43.87
CA TYR A 22 54.55 -24.04 44.26
C TYR A 22 53.58 -23.93 43.08
N THR A 23 52.30 -24.17 43.33
CA THR A 23 51.22 -24.01 42.36
C THR A 23 50.03 -23.33 43.04
N PRO A 24 49.14 -22.66 42.28
CA PRO A 24 47.97 -22.00 42.88
C PRO A 24 47.10 -22.93 43.75
N SER A 25 47.07 -24.23 43.45
CA SER A 25 46.27 -25.22 44.18
C SER A 25 46.93 -25.78 45.44
N ASN A 26 48.26 -25.64 45.61
CA ASN A 26 49.00 -26.22 46.75
C ASN A 26 49.69 -25.18 47.67
N ILE A 27 49.68 -23.88 47.32
CA ILE A 27 50.32 -22.82 48.11
C ILE A 27 49.77 -22.76 49.54
N GLN A 28 48.45 -22.84 49.72
CA GLN A 28 47.83 -22.74 51.04
C GLN A 28 48.25 -23.89 51.99
N PRO A 29 48.14 -25.19 51.59
CA PRO A 29 48.60 -26.28 52.46
C PRO A 29 50.11 -26.22 52.74
N ILE A 30 50.93 -25.85 51.75
CA ILE A 30 52.39 -25.73 51.93
C ILE A 30 52.74 -24.57 52.88
N ALA A 31 52.06 -23.42 52.78
CA ALA A 31 52.29 -22.29 53.69
C ALA A 31 51.93 -22.63 55.15
N ILE A 32 50.86 -23.41 55.37
CA ILE A 32 50.46 -23.90 56.69
C ILE A 32 51.53 -24.84 57.26
N GLU A 33 52.06 -25.74 56.44
CA GLU A 33 53.13 -26.67 56.84
C GLU A 33 54.43 -25.92 57.15
N LEU A 34 54.83 -24.99 56.30
CA LEU A 34 56.03 -24.18 56.51
C LEU A 34 55.93 -23.32 57.78
N ALA A 35 54.75 -22.76 58.06
CA ALA A 35 54.50 -22.03 59.29
C ALA A 35 54.58 -22.93 60.55
N LYS A 36 54.37 -24.25 60.43
CA LYS A 36 54.64 -25.19 61.52
C LYS A 36 56.15 -25.36 61.70
N PHE A 37 56.91 -25.58 60.61
CA PHE A 37 58.37 -25.72 60.68
C PHE A 37 59.06 -24.50 61.32
N ILE A 38 58.66 -23.28 60.95
CA ILE A 38 59.20 -22.05 61.56
C ILE A 38 58.97 -22.02 63.09
N ARG A 39 57.89 -22.63 63.59
CA ARG A 39 57.53 -22.62 65.01
C ARG A 39 58.15 -23.77 65.81
N THR A 40 58.53 -24.88 65.18
CA THR A 40 58.89 -26.13 65.89
C THR A 40 60.33 -26.60 65.67
N LYS A 41 61.00 -26.19 64.58
CA LYS A 41 62.35 -26.69 64.25
C LYS A 41 63.40 -26.22 65.26
N MET A 42 64.24 -27.15 65.68
CA MET A 42 65.28 -26.93 66.70
C MET A 42 66.61 -26.47 66.10
N TYR A 43 67.00 -27.02 64.94
CA TYR A 43 68.34 -26.81 64.39
C TYR A 43 68.40 -25.62 63.44
N GLY A 44 69.47 -24.83 63.55
CA GLY A 44 69.64 -23.60 62.77
C GLY A 44 69.76 -23.79 61.25
N VAL A 45 70.01 -25.01 60.76
CA VAL A 45 69.98 -25.32 59.32
C VAL A 45 68.52 -25.37 58.84
N ASP A 46 67.68 -26.14 59.52
CA ASP A 46 66.25 -26.26 59.22
C ASP A 46 65.48 -24.95 59.45
N VAL A 47 65.85 -24.16 60.46
CA VAL A 47 65.26 -22.83 60.67
C VAL A 47 65.58 -21.89 59.51
N ARG A 48 66.84 -21.90 59.00
CA ARG A 48 67.24 -21.07 57.86
C ARG A 48 66.56 -21.51 56.57
N GLU A 49 66.45 -22.83 56.36
CA GLU A 49 65.74 -23.41 55.22
C GLU A 49 64.23 -23.08 55.26
N SER A 50 63.59 -23.14 56.43
CA SER A 50 62.18 -22.75 56.59
C SER A 50 61.94 -21.27 56.26
N LEU A 51 62.88 -20.39 56.62
CA LEU A 51 62.82 -18.98 56.30
C LEU A 51 63.09 -18.71 54.81
N ALA A 52 64.03 -19.44 54.19
CA ALA A 52 64.30 -19.35 52.75
C ALA A 52 63.05 -19.72 51.94
N ARG A 53 62.42 -20.86 52.25
CA ARG A 53 61.18 -21.29 51.59
C ARG A 53 60.01 -20.33 51.80
N TRP A 54 59.99 -19.59 52.91
CA TRP A 54 58.94 -18.60 53.15
C TRP A 54 59.05 -17.45 52.16
N ILE A 55 60.28 -16.98 51.90
CA ILE A 55 60.57 -15.96 50.89
C ILE A 55 60.19 -16.48 49.49
N GLU A 56 60.50 -17.73 49.19
CA GLU A 56 60.17 -18.34 47.88
C GLU A 56 58.67 -18.50 47.66
N ILE A 57 57.89 -18.90 48.68
CA ILE A 57 56.43 -18.94 48.59
C ILE A 57 55.87 -17.55 48.35
N VAL A 58 56.36 -16.53 49.06
CA VAL A 58 55.91 -15.14 48.88
C VAL A 58 56.21 -14.66 47.46
N LEU A 59 57.39 -14.99 46.91
CA LEU A 59 57.75 -14.67 45.54
C LEU A 59 56.86 -15.38 44.52
N ALA A 60 56.56 -16.67 44.73
CA ALA A 60 55.67 -17.45 43.87
C ALA A 60 54.24 -16.86 43.88
N VAL A 61 53.70 -16.53 45.05
CA VAL A 61 52.39 -15.87 45.19
C VAL A 61 52.36 -14.54 44.44
N GLN A 62 53.39 -13.71 44.59
CA GLN A 62 53.47 -12.44 43.88
C GLN A 62 53.54 -12.63 42.36
N THR A 63 54.26 -13.66 41.90
CA THR A 63 54.38 -14.00 40.47
C THR A 63 53.02 -14.38 39.89
N TYR A 64 52.27 -15.26 40.56
CA TYR A 64 50.93 -15.64 40.11
C TYR A 64 49.94 -14.48 40.09
N ILE A 65 49.97 -13.61 41.11
CA ILE A 65 49.12 -12.41 41.14
C ILE A 65 49.45 -11.50 39.94
N ASN A 66 50.73 -11.28 39.65
CA ASN A 66 51.15 -10.42 38.54
C ASN A 66 50.80 -11.03 37.17
N GLU A 67 50.96 -12.35 37.01
CA GLU A 67 50.61 -13.06 35.78
C GLU A 67 49.10 -13.02 35.51
N ASP A 68 48.28 -13.27 36.53
CA ASP A 68 46.81 -13.20 36.43
C ASP A 68 46.33 -11.77 36.14
N GLU A 69 46.90 -10.77 36.83
CA GLU A 69 46.61 -9.36 36.56
C GLU A 69 46.98 -8.96 35.12
N THR A 70 48.11 -9.47 34.61
CA THR A 70 48.54 -9.21 33.24
C THR A 70 47.61 -9.88 32.22
N ALA A 71 47.23 -11.13 32.45
CA ALA A 71 46.29 -11.86 31.60
C ALA A 71 44.91 -11.18 31.57
N PHE A 72 44.42 -10.76 32.74
CA PHE A 72 43.16 -10.03 32.87
C PHE A 72 43.21 -8.68 32.13
N LYS A 73 44.30 -7.92 32.27
CA LYS A 73 44.50 -6.66 31.54
C LYS A 73 44.47 -6.85 30.02
N ILE A 74 45.13 -7.89 29.51
CA ILE A 74 45.13 -8.21 28.06
C ILE A 74 43.72 -8.59 27.59
N GLU A 75 42.99 -9.41 28.35
CA GLU A 75 41.61 -9.78 27.99
C GLU A 75 40.69 -8.56 27.96
N LEU A 76 40.84 -7.65 28.93
CA LEU A 76 40.06 -6.42 29.00
C LEU A 76 40.38 -5.49 27.81
N GLN A 77 41.65 -5.34 27.45
CA GLN A 77 42.07 -4.57 26.28
C GLN A 77 41.49 -5.15 24.98
N ASN A 78 41.60 -6.47 24.77
CA ASN A 78 41.05 -7.12 23.59
C ASN A 78 39.53 -6.96 23.49
N LYS A 79 38.82 -7.04 24.61
CA LYS A 79 37.36 -6.79 24.65
C LYS A 79 37.03 -5.33 24.34
N GLN A 80 37.80 -4.39 24.88
CA GLN A 80 37.61 -2.97 24.61
C GLN A 80 37.82 -2.67 23.12
N GLU A 81 38.92 -3.11 22.54
CA GLU A 81 39.22 -2.95 21.11
C GLU A 81 38.12 -3.57 20.23
N GLY A 82 37.63 -4.76 20.60
CA GLY A 82 36.53 -5.42 19.87
C GLY A 82 35.20 -4.67 19.95
N VAL A 83 34.90 -4.04 21.09
CA VAL A 83 33.70 -3.20 21.24
C VAL A 83 33.83 -1.91 20.45
N GLU A 84 34.99 -1.24 20.50
CA GLU A 84 35.26 0.00 19.76
C GLU A 84 35.17 -0.22 18.24
N ALA A 85 35.73 -1.34 17.74
CA ALA A 85 35.64 -1.71 16.33
C ALA A 85 34.20 -1.94 15.87
N ARG A 86 33.41 -2.71 16.64
CA ARG A 86 32.00 -2.97 16.32
C ARG A 86 31.16 -1.70 16.36
N GLN A 87 31.43 -0.82 17.32
CA GLN A 87 30.72 0.45 17.42
C GLN A 87 31.01 1.33 16.19
N THR A 88 32.27 1.40 15.78
CA THR A 88 32.67 2.15 14.56
C THR A 88 31.97 1.62 13.30
N GLU A 89 31.89 0.29 13.13
CA GLU A 89 31.20 -0.34 11.99
C GLU A 89 29.69 -0.06 11.98
N VAL A 90 29.04 -0.13 13.15
CA VAL A 90 27.61 0.17 13.27
C VAL A 90 27.32 1.63 12.98
N GLU A 91 28.13 2.55 13.50
CA GLU A 91 27.99 3.99 13.25
C GLU A 91 28.16 4.31 11.75
N GLN A 92 29.13 3.67 11.09
CA GLN A 92 29.34 3.82 9.65
C GLN A 92 28.16 3.28 8.85
N THR A 93 27.69 2.07 9.17
CA THR A 93 26.52 1.47 8.51
C THR A 93 25.27 2.34 8.67
N MET A 94 25.05 2.90 9.86
CA MET A 94 23.92 3.78 10.13
C MET A 94 24.00 5.07 9.30
N SER A 95 25.21 5.63 9.14
CA SER A 95 25.45 6.80 8.30
C SER A 95 25.17 6.49 6.82
N ASP A 96 25.65 5.35 6.32
CA ASP A 96 25.43 4.92 4.93
C ASP A 96 23.94 4.70 4.64
N VAL A 97 23.22 4.04 5.55
CA VAL A 97 21.76 3.85 5.44
C VAL A 97 21.03 5.19 5.43
N LEU A 98 21.44 6.14 6.28
CA LEU A 98 20.85 7.47 6.32
C LEU A 98 21.09 8.23 5.01
N ASP A 99 22.29 8.14 4.45
CA ASP A 99 22.62 8.82 3.19
C ASP A 99 21.91 8.18 2.00
N GLN A 100 21.79 6.85 1.96
CA GLN A 100 20.95 6.16 0.97
C GLN A 100 19.48 6.59 1.09
N PHE A 101 18.94 6.67 2.30
CA PHE A 101 17.56 7.10 2.52
C PHE A 101 17.35 8.56 2.06
N LYS A 102 18.27 9.46 2.39
CA LYS A 102 18.25 10.85 1.88
C LYS A 102 18.31 10.89 0.36
N ALA A 103 19.14 10.06 -0.29
CA ALA A 103 19.24 9.99 -1.74
C ALA A 103 17.93 9.50 -2.40
N VAL A 104 17.27 8.49 -1.82
CA VAL A 104 15.96 8.02 -2.28
C VAL A 104 14.92 9.13 -2.19
N ILE A 105 14.84 9.86 -1.07
CA ILE A 105 13.91 10.98 -0.92
C ILE A 105 14.21 12.10 -1.93
N ALA A 106 15.50 12.45 -2.10
CA ALA A 106 15.92 13.51 -3.02
C ALA A 106 15.57 13.17 -4.47
N ASN A 107 15.75 11.91 -4.90
CA ASN A 107 15.41 11.49 -6.25
C ASN A 107 13.90 11.27 -6.44
N ALA A 108 13.19 10.79 -5.41
CA ALA A 108 11.73 10.65 -5.46
C ALA A 108 11.05 12.01 -5.68
N THR A 109 11.58 13.09 -5.11
CA THR A 109 10.97 14.42 -5.17
C THR A 109 11.25 15.21 -6.45
N LYS A 110 12.21 14.78 -7.29
CA LYS A 110 12.59 15.49 -8.52
C LYS A 110 12.40 14.71 -9.82
N ASP A 111 12.62 13.39 -9.80
CA ASP A 111 12.75 12.58 -11.03
C ASP A 111 11.66 11.50 -11.18
N SER A 112 10.72 11.40 -10.25
CA SER A 112 9.60 10.47 -10.40
C SER A 112 8.59 11.02 -11.40
N GLU A 113 8.48 10.37 -12.57
CA GLU A 113 7.48 10.69 -13.61
C GLU A 113 6.06 10.77 -13.02
N VAL A 114 5.76 9.94 -12.02
CA VAL A 114 4.47 9.91 -11.30
C VAL A 114 4.24 11.20 -10.51
N ILE A 115 5.29 11.78 -9.91
CA ILE A 115 5.21 13.04 -9.17
C ILE A 115 5.14 14.23 -10.11
N LEU A 116 5.88 14.20 -11.22
CA LEU A 116 5.81 15.21 -12.28
C LEU A 116 4.43 15.21 -12.96
N ALA A 117 3.81 14.03 -13.10
CA ALA A 117 2.46 13.88 -13.63
C ALA A 117 1.37 14.52 -12.74
N ARG A 118 1.67 14.97 -11.52
CA ARG A 118 0.72 15.78 -10.74
C ARG A 118 0.66 17.24 -11.17
N GLY A 119 1.67 17.73 -11.87
CA GLY A 119 1.68 19.07 -12.43
C GLY A 119 0.93 19.10 -13.77
N SER A 120 0.02 20.03 -13.92
CA SER A 120 -0.57 20.39 -15.21
C SER A 120 -0.32 21.88 -15.48
N SER A 121 0.17 22.18 -16.68
CA SER A 121 0.31 23.56 -17.16
C SER A 121 -1.04 24.28 -17.31
N HIS A 122 -2.13 23.52 -17.46
CA HIS A 122 -3.48 24.05 -17.70
C HIS A 122 -4.38 24.01 -16.47
N PHE A 123 -4.24 22.97 -15.64
CA PHE A 123 -5.15 22.72 -14.51
C PHE A 123 -4.49 22.95 -13.15
N GLY A 124 -3.21 23.37 -13.14
CA GLY A 124 -2.45 23.62 -11.92
C GLY A 124 -1.83 22.36 -11.34
N ASN A 125 -1.44 22.44 -10.07
CA ASN A 125 -0.75 21.36 -9.37
C ASN A 125 -1.72 20.59 -8.47
N PHE A 126 -1.70 19.27 -8.59
CA PHE A 126 -2.48 18.35 -7.76
C PHE A 126 -1.61 17.78 -6.63
N THR A 127 -2.23 17.43 -5.49
CA THR A 127 -1.50 16.93 -4.32
C THR A 127 -1.02 15.50 -4.57
N VAL A 128 -1.92 14.68 -5.11
CA VAL A 128 -1.64 13.31 -5.55
C VAL A 128 -2.04 13.12 -7.02
N LEU A 129 -1.55 12.05 -7.65
CA LEU A 129 -1.92 11.74 -9.04
C LEU A 129 -3.41 11.40 -9.16
N ASP A 130 -3.96 10.78 -8.12
CA ASP A 130 -5.37 10.43 -7.99
C ASP A 130 -6.28 11.65 -8.16
N ASP A 131 -6.03 12.74 -7.42
CA ASP A 131 -6.76 14.02 -7.57
C ASP A 131 -6.80 14.52 -9.02
N ARG A 132 -5.71 14.32 -9.78
CA ARG A 132 -5.65 14.71 -11.19
C ARG A 132 -6.50 13.78 -12.05
N LEU A 133 -6.47 12.48 -11.79
CA LEU A 133 -7.28 11.49 -12.51
C LEU A 133 -8.76 11.72 -12.26
N GLU A 134 -9.15 11.89 -10.99
CA GLU A 134 -10.51 12.26 -10.58
C GLU A 134 -11.00 13.55 -11.23
N TYR A 135 -10.12 14.57 -11.30
CA TYR A 135 -10.45 15.80 -12.02
C TYR A 135 -10.69 15.54 -13.52
N MET A 136 -9.84 14.75 -14.17
CA MET A 136 -10.04 14.40 -15.59
C MET A 136 -11.31 13.57 -15.79
N GLU A 137 -11.60 12.62 -14.91
CA GLU A 137 -12.83 11.84 -14.92
C GLU A 137 -14.06 12.73 -14.76
N SER A 138 -14.02 13.73 -13.89
CA SER A 138 -15.11 14.71 -13.74
C SER A 138 -15.37 15.53 -15.01
N LEU A 139 -14.31 15.91 -15.75
CA LEU A 139 -14.43 16.59 -17.03
C LEU A 139 -14.99 15.67 -18.11
N LEU A 140 -14.53 14.42 -18.16
CA LEU A 140 -15.03 13.42 -19.10
C LEU A 140 -16.52 13.14 -18.83
N ALA A 141 -16.90 12.97 -17.57
CA ALA A 141 -18.28 12.74 -17.16
C ALA A 141 -19.21 13.90 -17.53
N ALA A 142 -18.72 15.15 -17.51
CA ALA A 142 -19.51 16.34 -17.82
C ALA A 142 -19.67 16.63 -19.32
N TYR A 143 -18.66 16.30 -20.14
CA TYR A 143 -18.60 16.79 -21.53
C TYR A 143 -18.49 15.71 -22.61
N VAL A 144 -18.09 14.49 -22.27
CA VAL A 144 -17.91 13.43 -23.28
C VAL A 144 -19.17 12.56 -23.38
N PRO A 145 -19.83 12.47 -24.55
CA PRO A 145 -21.05 11.70 -24.72
C PRO A 145 -20.75 10.19 -24.86
N ALA A 146 -20.32 9.56 -23.77
CA ALA A 146 -19.99 8.13 -23.71
C ALA A 146 -20.36 7.46 -22.37
N GLY A 147 -20.98 8.19 -21.44
CA GLY A 147 -21.25 7.71 -20.08
C GLY A 147 -22.71 7.41 -19.78
N PHE A 148 -23.65 7.86 -20.62
CA PHE A 148 -25.07 7.58 -20.45
C PHE A 148 -25.73 7.39 -21.81
N ASN A 149 -26.49 6.32 -21.99
CA ASN A 149 -27.10 5.93 -23.24
C ASN A 149 -28.61 5.90 -23.10
N VAL A 150 -29.31 6.46 -24.08
CA VAL A 150 -30.76 6.47 -24.14
C VAL A 150 -31.20 5.88 -25.47
N THR A 151 -31.80 4.70 -25.41
CA THR A 151 -32.36 4.02 -26.58
C THR A 151 -33.80 4.45 -26.78
N ILE A 152 -34.10 4.97 -27.96
CA ILE A 152 -35.43 5.46 -28.34
C ILE A 152 -35.91 4.65 -29.54
N LYS A 153 -36.97 3.86 -29.35
CA LYS A 153 -37.69 3.20 -30.45
C LYS A 153 -38.74 4.17 -30.98
N HIS A 154 -38.41 4.86 -32.07
CA HIS A 154 -39.24 5.94 -32.60
C HIS A 154 -40.17 5.50 -33.74
N ASN A 155 -39.92 4.38 -34.42
CA ASN A 155 -40.77 3.83 -35.50
C ASN A 155 -41.07 4.83 -36.63
N GLN A 156 -40.04 5.59 -37.07
CA GLN A 156 -40.22 6.63 -38.09
C GLN A 156 -39.66 6.22 -39.45
N ASN A 157 -39.12 5.01 -39.58
CA ASN A 157 -38.51 4.46 -40.78
C ASN A 157 -37.51 5.43 -41.45
N ARG A 158 -36.67 6.07 -40.62
CA ARG A 158 -35.66 7.05 -41.01
C ARG A 158 -34.64 7.22 -39.89
N GLN A 159 -33.54 7.91 -40.17
CA GLN A 159 -32.51 8.25 -39.18
C GLN A 159 -32.62 9.75 -38.82
N PRO A 160 -33.54 10.14 -37.91
CA PRO A 160 -33.81 11.54 -37.62
C PRO A 160 -32.68 12.16 -36.81
N LYS A 161 -32.22 13.37 -37.17
CA LYS A 161 -31.30 14.13 -36.33
C LYS A 161 -31.92 14.35 -34.94
N VAL A 162 -31.19 13.98 -33.88
CA VAL A 162 -31.63 14.19 -32.49
C VAL A 162 -31.01 15.46 -31.92
N VAL A 163 -31.83 16.27 -31.27
CA VAL A 163 -31.41 17.40 -30.42
C VAL A 163 -31.86 17.12 -28.99
N VAL A 164 -30.94 17.28 -28.03
CA VAL A 164 -31.20 16.96 -26.62
C VAL A 164 -31.18 18.23 -25.80
N HIS A 165 -32.21 18.41 -24.98
CA HIS A 165 -32.33 19.51 -24.04
C HIS A 165 -32.39 19.00 -22.61
N TYR A 166 -31.72 19.71 -21.71
CA TYR A 166 -31.78 19.50 -20.28
C TYR A 166 -32.30 20.74 -19.57
N TYR A 167 -33.21 20.55 -18.63
CA TYR A 167 -33.75 21.60 -17.77
C TYR A 167 -34.31 21.00 -16.48
N GLU A 168 -34.48 21.87 -15.49
CA GLU A 168 -34.94 21.52 -14.15
C GLU A 168 -36.23 22.27 -13.84
N TYR A 169 -37.06 21.70 -12.96
CA TYR A 169 -38.32 22.28 -12.50
C TYR A 169 -39.31 22.58 -13.64
N ALA A 170 -39.40 21.69 -14.63
CA ALA A 170 -40.47 21.72 -15.62
C ALA A 170 -41.85 21.71 -14.93
N ILE A 171 -42.86 22.28 -15.58
CA ILE A 171 -44.21 22.34 -15.01
C ILE A 171 -44.70 20.94 -14.65
N GLY A 172 -45.05 20.72 -13.38
CA GLY A 172 -45.51 19.43 -12.86
C GLY A 172 -44.40 18.51 -12.35
N THR A 173 -43.15 18.98 -12.31
CA THR A 173 -41.99 18.24 -11.77
C THR A 173 -41.42 18.88 -10.50
N GLU A 174 -42.00 19.99 -10.04
CA GLU A 174 -41.56 20.66 -8.82
C GLU A 174 -41.82 19.80 -7.57
N SER A 175 -40.84 19.75 -6.65
CA SER A 175 -40.85 18.84 -5.49
C SER A 175 -42.02 19.06 -4.54
N ASP A 176 -42.43 20.32 -4.34
CA ASP A 176 -43.48 20.70 -3.39
C ASP A 176 -44.81 21.03 -4.09
N GLY A 177 -44.96 20.59 -5.34
CA GLY A 177 -46.16 20.78 -6.15
C GLY A 177 -46.11 22.01 -7.07
N PHE A 178 -47.18 22.18 -7.84
CA PHE A 178 -47.25 23.17 -8.92
C PHE A 178 -46.88 24.59 -8.48
N GLY A 179 -45.89 25.20 -9.14
CA GLY A 179 -45.46 26.57 -8.89
C GLY A 179 -44.59 26.78 -7.66
N THR A 180 -44.06 25.70 -7.07
CA THR A 180 -43.13 25.76 -5.92
C THR A 180 -41.66 25.78 -6.31
N GLY A 181 -41.35 25.74 -7.62
CA GLY A 181 -39.99 25.77 -8.12
C GLY A 181 -39.23 27.06 -7.74
N PRO A 182 -37.89 26.99 -7.64
CA PRO A 182 -37.05 28.13 -7.24
C PRO A 182 -37.10 29.31 -8.23
N TYR A 183 -37.61 29.08 -9.43
CA TYR A 183 -37.73 30.07 -10.50
C TYR A 183 -39.18 30.55 -10.73
N GLY A 184 -40.11 30.16 -9.84
CA GLY A 184 -41.54 30.43 -10.00
C GLY A 184 -42.24 29.39 -10.88
N LEU A 185 -43.22 29.82 -11.67
CA LEU A 185 -43.89 28.94 -12.64
C LEU A 185 -43.01 28.75 -13.87
N GLY A 186 -42.55 27.52 -14.07
CA GLY A 186 -41.78 27.12 -15.25
C GLY A 186 -40.38 26.62 -14.92
N GLU A 187 -39.67 26.25 -15.99
CA GLU A 187 -38.38 25.58 -15.95
C GLU A 187 -37.18 26.52 -15.76
N SER A 188 -36.05 25.93 -15.37
CA SER A 188 -34.74 26.57 -15.38
C SER A 188 -34.27 26.89 -16.81
N ALA A 189 -33.13 27.56 -16.93
CA ALA A 189 -32.55 27.85 -18.24
C ALA A 189 -32.24 26.56 -19.02
N VAL A 190 -32.90 26.39 -20.17
CA VAL A 190 -32.75 25.21 -21.02
C VAL A 190 -31.34 25.12 -21.59
N GLN A 191 -30.68 23.99 -21.34
CA GLN A 191 -29.36 23.67 -21.87
C GLN A 191 -29.49 22.74 -23.06
N THR A 192 -28.78 23.02 -24.15
CA THR A 192 -28.65 22.06 -25.27
C THR A 192 -27.42 21.20 -25.03
N ILE A 193 -27.62 19.89 -24.96
CA ILE A 193 -26.56 18.94 -24.59
C ILE A 193 -25.91 18.38 -25.85
N SER A 194 -24.57 18.30 -25.84
CA SER A 194 -23.85 17.63 -26.90
C SER A 194 -24.10 16.13 -26.81
N ALA A 195 -24.61 15.53 -27.87
CA ALA A 195 -24.92 14.12 -27.96
C ALA A 195 -24.23 13.49 -29.18
N LYS A 196 -23.85 12.22 -29.06
CA LYS A 196 -23.55 11.35 -30.21
C LYS A 196 -24.76 10.46 -30.42
N VAL A 197 -25.13 10.21 -31.67
CA VAL A 197 -26.29 9.35 -31.99
C VAL A 197 -25.84 8.26 -32.94
N ASP A 198 -26.13 7.02 -32.56
CA ASP A 198 -25.96 5.85 -33.41
C ASP A 198 -27.35 5.28 -33.76
N TYR A 199 -27.51 4.76 -34.99
CA TYR A 199 -28.76 4.19 -35.48
C TYR A 199 -28.53 2.70 -35.77
N PRO A 200 -28.96 1.79 -34.89
CA PRO A 200 -28.86 0.35 -35.17
C PRO A 200 -29.79 -0.07 -36.31
N ASP A 201 -30.93 0.62 -36.47
CA ASP A 201 -31.90 0.44 -37.55
C ASP A 201 -32.63 1.77 -37.85
N ASP A 202 -33.52 1.76 -38.84
CA ASP A 202 -34.28 2.96 -39.27
C ASP A 202 -35.44 3.32 -38.32
N ASP A 203 -35.68 2.56 -37.25
CA ASP A 203 -36.76 2.81 -36.29
C ASP A 203 -36.26 3.10 -34.88
N THR A 204 -34.95 3.03 -34.66
CA THR A 204 -34.33 3.10 -33.34
C THR A 204 -33.10 3.99 -33.39
N CYS A 205 -32.93 4.83 -32.38
CA CYS A 205 -31.67 5.53 -32.16
C CYS A 205 -31.15 5.32 -30.74
N ILE A 206 -29.83 5.30 -30.60
CA ILE A 206 -29.12 5.27 -29.34
C ILE A 206 -28.45 6.64 -29.18
N VAL A 207 -28.91 7.40 -28.19
CA VAL A 207 -28.42 8.73 -27.89
C VAL A 207 -27.41 8.63 -26.75
N HIS A 208 -26.15 8.86 -27.06
CA HIS A 208 -25.06 8.90 -26.09
C HIS A 208 -24.91 10.31 -25.53
N LEU A 209 -24.88 10.40 -24.20
CA LEU A 209 -24.83 11.61 -23.40
C LEU A 209 -23.69 11.53 -22.38
N PRO A 210 -23.21 12.69 -21.88
CA PRO A 210 -22.30 12.72 -20.75
C PRO A 210 -22.93 12.12 -19.50
N LEU A 211 -22.11 11.43 -18.68
CA LEU A 211 -22.54 10.75 -17.46
C LEU A 211 -23.22 11.69 -16.46
N SER A 212 -22.84 12.97 -16.42
CA SER A 212 -23.44 13.98 -15.53
C SER A 212 -24.94 14.19 -15.75
N TYR A 213 -25.47 13.76 -16.91
CA TYR A 213 -26.88 13.85 -17.27
C TYR A 213 -27.62 12.51 -17.10
N ALA A 214 -27.00 11.50 -16.48
CA ALA A 214 -27.68 10.24 -16.20
C ALA A 214 -28.88 10.44 -15.27
N LEU A 215 -30.05 9.93 -15.68
CA LEU A 215 -31.33 9.99 -14.97
C LEU A 215 -31.95 8.59 -14.90
N THR A 216 -32.71 8.30 -13.84
CA THR A 216 -33.25 6.95 -13.54
C THR A 216 -34.70 6.72 -13.98
N GLY A 217 -35.32 7.70 -14.65
CA GLY A 217 -36.71 7.62 -15.11
C GLY A 217 -36.96 6.72 -16.33
N VAL A 218 -38.21 6.71 -16.81
CA VAL A 218 -38.60 6.02 -18.05
C VAL A 218 -38.73 7.03 -19.19
N VAL A 219 -38.15 6.71 -20.33
CA VAL A 219 -38.24 7.52 -21.54
C VAL A 219 -39.62 7.34 -22.18
N THR A 220 -40.40 8.41 -22.26
CA THR A 220 -41.79 8.36 -22.75
C THR A 220 -42.03 9.42 -23.82
N TYR A 221 -42.64 9.01 -24.93
CA TYR A 221 -43.15 9.91 -25.95
C TYR A 221 -44.39 10.67 -25.47
N LYS A 222 -44.41 11.98 -25.68
CA LYS A 222 -45.57 12.84 -25.44
C LYS A 222 -45.47 14.11 -26.28
N ASP A 223 -46.58 14.51 -26.91
CA ASP A 223 -46.74 15.81 -27.58
C ASP A 223 -45.56 16.22 -28.49
N GLY A 224 -45.09 15.31 -29.35
CA GLY A 224 -44.03 15.58 -30.33
C GLY A 224 -42.60 15.24 -29.89
N TYR A 225 -42.37 14.90 -28.61
CA TYR A 225 -41.03 14.68 -28.06
C TYR A 225 -40.95 13.46 -27.16
N TRP A 226 -39.74 12.94 -26.93
CA TRP A 226 -39.50 11.98 -25.86
C TRP A 226 -38.97 12.70 -24.63
N TYR A 227 -39.44 12.29 -23.46
CA TYR A 227 -39.05 12.85 -22.18
C TYR A 227 -38.52 11.76 -21.28
N LEU A 228 -37.42 12.05 -20.60
CA LEU A 228 -36.90 11.28 -19.48
C LEU A 228 -36.90 12.20 -18.25
N ILE A 229 -37.75 11.87 -17.29
CA ILE A 229 -37.99 12.70 -16.10
C ILE A 229 -37.56 11.93 -14.86
N ASP A 230 -36.74 12.56 -14.02
CA ASP A 230 -36.29 12.03 -12.74
C ASP A 230 -36.38 13.15 -11.68
N GLY A 231 -37.40 13.06 -10.83
CA GLY A 231 -37.76 14.13 -9.90
C GLY A 231 -38.00 15.45 -10.64
N TYR A 232 -37.24 16.47 -10.28
CA TYR A 232 -37.31 17.81 -10.89
C TYR A 232 -36.45 17.94 -12.15
N LYS A 233 -35.71 16.91 -12.57
CA LYS A 233 -34.80 16.95 -13.72
C LYS A 233 -35.47 16.37 -14.96
N THR A 234 -35.32 17.03 -16.10
CA THR A 234 -35.90 16.60 -17.37
C THR A 234 -34.86 16.61 -18.48
N LEU A 235 -34.77 15.49 -19.21
CA LEU A 235 -34.18 15.41 -20.54
C LEU A 235 -35.29 15.32 -21.57
N ARG A 236 -35.21 16.17 -22.61
CA ARG A 236 -36.11 16.16 -23.76
C ARG A 236 -35.34 15.84 -25.03
N PHE A 237 -35.83 14.89 -25.81
CA PHE A 237 -35.28 14.48 -27.09
C PHE A 237 -36.20 14.92 -28.22
N ASP A 238 -35.66 15.71 -29.13
CA ASP A 238 -36.33 16.23 -30.32
C ASP A 238 -35.78 15.53 -31.57
N LEU A 239 -36.64 14.81 -32.27
CA LEU A 239 -36.34 14.07 -33.51
C LEU A 239 -36.94 14.78 -34.76
N GLY A 240 -37.39 16.03 -34.60
CA GLY A 240 -38.06 16.82 -35.62
C GLY A 240 -39.51 16.39 -35.84
N THR A 241 -39.94 16.29 -37.09
CA THR A 241 -41.33 15.90 -37.43
C THR A 241 -41.58 14.42 -37.12
N VAL A 242 -42.57 14.13 -36.28
CA VAL A 242 -42.86 12.77 -35.80
C VAL A 242 -44.31 12.38 -36.10
N ASN A 243 -44.55 11.12 -36.43
CA ASN A 243 -45.88 10.51 -36.38
C ASN A 243 -46.16 10.03 -34.94
N ASP A 244 -47.13 10.68 -34.28
CA ASP A 244 -47.48 10.46 -32.89
C ASP A 244 -47.91 9.01 -32.57
N GLU A 245 -48.66 8.37 -33.46
CA GLU A 245 -49.18 7.01 -33.24
C GLU A 245 -48.05 5.99 -33.23
N GLU A 246 -47.14 6.09 -34.22
CA GLU A 246 -45.98 5.22 -34.36
C GLU A 246 -44.97 5.42 -33.22
N ALA A 247 -44.74 6.68 -32.84
CA ALA A 247 -43.86 7.03 -31.73
C ALA A 247 -44.38 6.50 -30.39
N THR A 248 -45.69 6.61 -30.15
CA THR A 248 -46.32 6.08 -28.94
C THR A 248 -46.22 4.55 -28.88
N ALA A 249 -46.35 3.86 -30.01
CA ALA A 249 -46.22 2.41 -30.08
C ALA A 249 -44.82 1.90 -29.68
N GLY A 250 -43.78 2.72 -29.82
CA GLY A 250 -42.40 2.37 -29.45
C GLY A 250 -42.06 2.52 -27.97
N ASN A 251 -42.90 3.20 -27.16
CA ASN A 251 -42.57 3.54 -25.76
C ASN A 251 -42.18 2.35 -24.89
N GLY A 252 -42.80 1.19 -25.10
CA GLY A 252 -42.50 -0.02 -24.32
C GLY A 252 -41.10 -0.60 -24.55
N SER A 253 -40.35 -0.08 -25.53
CA SER A 253 -39.02 -0.55 -25.90
C SER A 253 -37.91 0.49 -25.69
N ASN A 254 -38.24 1.66 -25.14
CA ASN A 254 -37.22 2.64 -24.79
C ASN A 254 -36.43 2.18 -23.56
N GLN A 255 -35.13 2.47 -23.51
CA GLN A 255 -34.25 2.04 -22.42
C GLN A 255 -33.20 3.10 -22.10
N THR A 256 -32.66 3.03 -20.89
CA THR A 256 -31.49 3.82 -20.46
C THR A 256 -30.38 2.88 -19.99
N SER A 257 -29.13 3.34 -20.05
CA SER A 257 -27.97 2.58 -19.55
C SER A 257 -26.81 3.52 -19.22
N THR A 258 -26.12 3.26 -18.11
CA THR A 258 -24.83 3.90 -17.78
C THR A 258 -23.63 3.06 -18.21
N ASP A 259 -23.85 1.91 -18.84
CA ASP A 259 -22.78 1.05 -19.31
C ASP A 259 -22.17 1.59 -20.60
N SER A 260 -20.84 1.60 -20.66
CA SER A 260 -20.06 2.11 -21.81
C SER A 260 -20.28 1.37 -23.14
N SER A 261 -21.07 0.29 -23.16
CA SER A 261 -21.37 -0.54 -24.34
C SER A 261 -22.65 -0.14 -25.08
N GLY A 262 -23.49 0.74 -24.54
CA GLY A 262 -24.77 1.11 -25.16
C GLY A 262 -25.87 0.04 -25.04
N ALA A 263 -25.59 -1.10 -24.40
CA ALA A 263 -26.61 -2.08 -24.05
C ALA A 263 -27.37 -1.62 -22.80
N GLY A 264 -28.70 -1.69 -22.83
CA GLY A 264 -29.59 -1.32 -21.72
C GLY A 264 -29.15 -1.89 -20.38
N ASP A 265 -29.28 -1.11 -19.30
CA ASP A 265 -29.15 -1.62 -17.94
C ASP A 265 -30.44 -2.38 -17.61
N ASP A 266 -30.38 -3.72 -17.60
CA ASP A 266 -31.50 -4.59 -17.19
C ASP A 266 -31.62 -4.55 -15.66
N SER A 267 -32.03 -3.40 -15.12
CA SER A 267 -32.35 -3.27 -13.71
C SER A 267 -33.73 -3.89 -13.44
N GLY A 268 -33.82 -5.22 -13.44
CA GLY A 268 -34.92 -5.93 -12.79
C GLY A 268 -35.49 -7.14 -13.52
N THR A 269 -35.08 -8.31 -13.04
CA THR A 269 -35.71 -9.63 -13.25
C THR A 269 -35.54 -10.28 -14.63
N GLY A 270 -34.35 -10.84 -14.84
CA GLY A 270 -34.21 -12.18 -15.41
C GLY A 270 -34.52 -12.31 -16.89
N THR A 271 -33.54 -12.00 -17.73
CA THR A 271 -32.76 -13.03 -18.44
C THR A 271 -31.57 -12.32 -19.06
N ASN A 272 -30.37 -12.66 -18.58
CA ASN A 272 -29.11 -12.26 -19.19
C ASN A 272 -29.11 -12.75 -20.65
N THR A 273 -29.59 -11.93 -21.58
CA THR A 273 -29.29 -12.14 -22.99
C THR A 273 -27.99 -11.42 -23.24
N THR A 274 -26.92 -11.96 -22.62
CA THR A 274 -25.56 -11.67 -23.05
C THR A 274 -25.52 -11.97 -24.54
N ILE A 275 -25.33 -10.94 -25.38
CA ILE A 275 -24.96 -11.17 -26.77
C ILE A 275 -23.63 -11.94 -26.68
N PRO A 276 -23.59 -13.23 -27.04
CA PRO A 276 -22.40 -14.03 -26.81
C PRO A 276 -21.26 -13.42 -27.60
N GLU A 277 -20.11 -13.25 -26.94
CA GLU A 277 -18.89 -12.81 -27.61
C GLU A 277 -18.56 -13.84 -28.71
N VAL A 278 -18.74 -13.45 -29.97
CA VAL A 278 -18.53 -14.33 -31.11
C VAL A 278 -17.03 -14.41 -31.41
N LYS A 279 -16.45 -15.60 -31.24
CA LYS A 279 -15.04 -15.88 -31.53
C LYS A 279 -14.92 -16.82 -32.72
N ASN A 280 -13.79 -16.75 -33.42
CA ASN A 280 -13.45 -17.65 -34.53
C ASN A 280 -14.50 -17.71 -35.65
N LEU A 281 -15.02 -16.55 -36.08
CA LEU A 281 -15.93 -16.46 -37.21
C LEU A 281 -15.26 -17.03 -38.47
N LYS A 282 -15.88 -18.05 -39.07
CA LYS A 282 -15.37 -18.76 -40.25
C LYS A 282 -16.47 -18.92 -41.28
N VAL A 283 -16.10 -18.73 -42.54
CA VAL A 283 -16.96 -18.98 -43.69
C VAL A 283 -16.49 -20.25 -44.38
N THR A 284 -17.40 -21.21 -44.56
CA THR A 284 -17.17 -22.44 -45.30
C THR A 284 -18.06 -22.47 -46.54
N PRO A 285 -17.50 -22.46 -47.76
CA PRO A 285 -18.30 -22.59 -48.97
C PRO A 285 -19.03 -23.92 -49.01
N ILE A 286 -20.34 -23.89 -49.26
CA ILE A 286 -21.16 -25.08 -49.48
C ILE A 286 -21.19 -25.39 -50.97
N ASP A 287 -21.45 -24.38 -51.81
CA ASP A 287 -21.45 -24.47 -53.26
C ASP A 287 -21.08 -23.14 -53.93
N ASP A 288 -21.27 -23.02 -55.25
CA ASP A 288 -20.93 -21.85 -56.04
C ASP A 288 -21.80 -20.61 -55.75
N LYS A 289 -22.82 -20.74 -54.90
CA LYS A 289 -23.79 -19.68 -54.59
C LYS A 289 -24.12 -19.55 -53.11
N THR A 290 -23.66 -20.46 -52.25
CA THR A 290 -23.98 -20.47 -50.84
C THR A 290 -22.77 -20.78 -49.97
N ASP A 291 -22.67 -20.01 -48.89
CA ASP A 291 -21.65 -20.12 -47.88
C ASP A 291 -22.31 -20.39 -46.51
N ARG A 292 -21.66 -21.20 -45.68
CA ARG A 292 -22.02 -21.40 -44.28
C ARG A 292 -21.16 -20.52 -43.39
N LEU A 293 -21.80 -19.77 -42.50
CA LEU A 293 -21.12 -18.99 -41.47
C LEU A 293 -21.15 -19.77 -40.15
N ASP A 294 -19.97 -20.14 -39.65
CA ASP A 294 -19.78 -20.86 -38.40
C ASP A 294 -19.02 -19.97 -37.41
N TRP A 295 -19.36 -20.02 -36.12
CA TRP A 295 -18.64 -19.31 -35.07
C TRP A 295 -18.71 -20.02 -33.72
N ASP A 296 -17.75 -19.71 -32.85
CA ASP A 296 -17.74 -20.15 -31.47
C ASP A 296 -18.41 -19.09 -30.59
N THR A 297 -19.23 -19.51 -29.63
CA THR A 297 -19.76 -18.64 -28.56
C THR A 297 -18.97 -18.90 -27.27
N ALA A 298 -18.51 -17.84 -26.61
CA ALA A 298 -17.84 -17.92 -25.31
C ALA A 298 -18.77 -18.37 -24.18
#